data_AF-A0A1C3JLF2-F1
#
_entry.id   AF-A0A1C3JLF2-F1
#
_cell.length_a   1.000
_cell.length_b   1.000
_cell.length_c   1.000
_cell.angle_alpha   90.00
_cell.angle_beta   90.00
_cell.angle_gamma   90.00
#
_symmetry.space_group_name_H-M   'P 1'
#
loop_
_entity.id
_entity.type
_entity.pdbx_description
1 polymer ?
#
loop_
_entity_poly.entity_id
_entity_poly.type
_entity_poly.pdbx_seq_one_letter_code
_entity_poly.pdbx_strand_id
1 'polypeptide(L)'
;MELPKLLLMSGMFLVLGLQQRLLNNIWNIMKFNDLFFSKEKYFSVGIEEESGDYYVSIPVSNRSVDYEEYYRISEKEYYDHKDDLSQLEYVAEECRKKLRDNDLIIKPGADRGIPI
;
A
#
# COMPACT_ATOMS: atom_id res chain seq x y z
N MET A 1 32.20 9.11 6.32
CA MET A 1 32.01 9.60 4.94
C MET A 1 30.94 8.72 4.33
N GLU A 2 29.71 9.15 4.09
CA GLU A 2 29.12 10.49 4.03
C GLU A 2 27.77 10.49 4.76
N LEU A 3 27.46 11.55 5.50
CA LEU A 3 26.09 11.83 5.92
C LEU A 3 25.27 12.22 4.67
N PRO A 4 24.04 11.73 4.51
CA PRO A 4 23.23 12.08 3.35
C PRO A 4 22.93 13.59 3.36
N LYS A 5 23.06 14.21 2.18
CA LYS A 5 22.88 15.65 1.88
C LYS A 5 21.51 16.24 2.28
N LEU A 6 20.63 15.47 2.91
CA LEU A 6 19.29 15.89 3.34
C LEU A 6 19.29 16.82 4.56
N LEU A 7 20.32 16.75 5.42
CA LEU A 7 20.37 17.54 6.66
C LEU A 7 20.66 19.04 6.43
N LEU A 8 21.12 19.42 5.23
CA LEU A 8 21.49 20.81 4.91
C LEU A 8 20.31 21.66 4.39
N MET A 9 19.20 21.04 3.98
CA MET A 9 18.02 21.79 3.51
C MET A 9 16.97 22.05 4.61
N SER A 10 17.09 21.43 5.78
CA SER A 10 16.17 21.66 6.91
C SER A 10 16.54 22.87 7.78
N GLY A 11 17.74 23.43 7.62
CA GLY A 11 18.22 24.57 8.41
C GLY A 11 17.69 25.94 8.00
N MET A 12 16.97 26.06 6.87
CA MET A 12 16.58 27.36 6.29
C MET A 12 15.07 27.68 6.38
N PHE A 13 14.28 26.84 7.06
CA PHE A 13 12.83 27.03 7.19
C PHE A 13 12.40 27.15 8.65
N LEU A 14 12.98 28.12 9.37
CA LEU A 14 12.51 28.52 10.70
C LEU A 14 11.64 29.79 10.69
N VAL A 15 11.28 30.29 9.50
CA VAL A 15 10.49 31.51 9.36
C VAL A 15 9.22 31.17 8.59
N LEU A 16 8.07 31.33 9.25
CA LEU A 16 6.68 31.12 8.78
C LEU A 16 6.14 29.70 9.01
N GLY A 17 5.60 29.47 10.22
CA GLY A 17 4.93 28.24 10.67
C GLY A 17 3.68 27.78 9.88
N LEU A 18 3.49 28.27 8.66
CA LEU A 18 2.53 27.75 7.67
C LEU A 18 3.19 26.79 6.66
N GLN A 19 4.51 26.81 6.48
CA GLN A 19 5.19 25.99 5.47
C GLN A 19 5.39 24.52 5.88
N GLN A 20 5.58 24.22 7.16
CA GLN A 20 5.79 22.83 7.61
C GLN A 20 4.57 21.95 7.33
N ARG A 21 3.36 22.50 7.51
CA ARG A 21 2.09 21.79 7.29
C ARG A 21 1.81 21.54 5.79
N LEU A 22 2.21 22.47 4.93
CA LEU A 22 2.10 22.32 3.47
C LEU A 22 3.16 21.36 2.91
N LEU A 23 4.36 21.33 3.47
CA LEU A 23 5.41 20.38 3.09
C LEU A 23 5.05 18.95 3.51
N ASN A 24 4.47 18.74 4.70
CA ASN A 24 4.01 17.42 5.12
C ASN A 24 2.95 16.84 4.15
N ASN A 25 2.07 17.68 3.60
CA ASN A 25 1.08 17.24 2.60
C ASN A 25 1.67 16.91 1.22
N ILE A 26 2.90 17.35 0.91
CA ILE A 26 3.56 17.10 -0.39
C ILE A 26 4.39 15.80 -0.36
N TRP A 27 4.72 15.30 0.83
CA TRP A 27 5.54 14.09 1.03
C TRP A 27 4.81 13.00 1.82
N ASN A 28 3.48 12.98 1.82
CA ASN A 28 2.73 11.84 2.37
C ASN A 28 3.03 10.60 1.51
N ILE A 29 4.04 9.86 1.97
CA ILE A 29 4.31 8.51 1.50
C ILE A 29 3.19 7.67 2.11
N MET A 30 2.30 7.12 1.29
CA MET A 30 1.30 6.13 1.74
C MET A 30 2.01 5.03 2.51
N LYS A 31 1.47 4.68 3.68
CA LYS A 31 2.09 3.70 4.58
C LYS A 31 1.19 2.49 4.70
N PHE A 32 1.63 1.39 4.10
CA PHE A 32 0.95 0.11 4.18
C PHE A 32 1.54 -0.70 5.34
N ASN A 33 0.70 -1.04 6.31
CA ASN A 33 1.07 -1.86 7.45
C ASN A 33 0.38 -3.23 7.38
N ASP A 34 1.16 -4.27 7.11
CA ASP A 34 0.67 -5.65 7.06
C ASP A 34 0.31 -6.14 8.46
N LEU A 35 -0.93 -6.58 8.63
CA LEU A 35 -1.45 -7.22 9.83
C LEU A 35 -1.34 -8.75 9.74
N PHE A 36 -1.42 -9.28 8.53
CA PHE A 36 -1.25 -10.69 8.22
C PHE A 36 -0.53 -10.87 6.88
N PHE A 37 0.29 -11.91 6.78
CA PHE A 37 0.98 -12.31 5.55
C PHE A 37 0.94 -13.83 5.39
N SER A 38 0.48 -14.31 4.24
CA SER A 38 0.55 -15.72 3.85
C SER A 38 1.64 -15.94 2.83
N LYS A 39 2.73 -16.57 3.26
CA LYS A 39 3.82 -16.98 2.35
C LYS A 39 3.39 -18.10 1.40
N GLU A 40 2.53 -19.01 1.85
CA GLU A 40 2.07 -20.14 1.03
C GLU A 40 1.14 -19.69 -0.10
N LYS A 41 0.30 -18.69 0.20
CA LYS A 41 -0.76 -18.20 -0.71
C LYS A 41 -0.42 -16.86 -1.37
N TYR A 42 0.76 -16.29 -1.07
CA TYR A 42 1.28 -15.06 -1.66
C TYR A 42 0.30 -13.87 -1.57
N PHE A 43 -0.16 -13.53 -0.36
CA PHE A 43 -0.93 -12.31 -0.14
C PHE A 43 -0.69 -11.73 1.26
N SER A 44 -0.89 -10.43 1.41
CA SER A 44 -0.98 -9.74 2.69
C SER A 44 -2.37 -9.16 2.93
N VAL A 45 -2.68 -8.92 4.20
CA VAL A 45 -3.84 -8.13 4.63
C VAL A 45 -3.33 -7.08 5.61
N GLY A 46 -3.77 -5.84 5.45
CA GLY A 46 -3.27 -4.76 6.29
C GLY A 46 -4.16 -3.53 6.32
N ILE A 47 -3.61 -2.45 6.85
CA ILE A 47 -4.23 -1.13 6.91
C ILE A 47 -3.29 -0.09 6.31
N GLU A 48 -3.83 0.80 5.47
CA GLU A 48 -3.13 1.99 5.02
C GLU A 48 -3.29 3.09 6.09
N GLU A 49 -2.18 3.57 6.67
CA GLU A 49 -2.21 4.37 7.90
C GLU A 49 -2.79 5.77 7.74
N GLU A 50 -2.79 6.33 6.52
CA GLU A 50 -3.28 7.69 6.29
C GLU A 50 -4.80 7.75 6.11
N SER A 51 -5.35 6.86 5.29
CA SER A 51 -6.78 6.74 5.00
C SER A 51 -7.51 5.89 6.04
N GLY A 52 -6.81 4.97 6.70
CA GLY A 52 -7.42 3.93 7.53
C GLY A 52 -8.09 2.81 6.71
N ASP A 53 -7.87 2.78 5.40
CA ASP A 53 -8.43 1.74 4.54
C ASP A 53 -7.77 0.39 4.81
N TYR A 54 -8.59 -0.63 5.03
CA TYR A 54 -8.11 -2.01 5.05
C TYR A 54 -7.82 -2.47 3.62
N TYR A 55 -6.83 -3.34 3.47
CA TYR A 55 -6.45 -3.86 2.15
C TYR A 55 -6.14 -5.35 2.14
N VAL A 56 -6.25 -5.93 0.96
CA VAL A 56 -5.57 -7.16 0.54
C VAL A 56 -4.50 -6.76 -0.49
N SER A 57 -3.28 -7.29 -0.36
CA SER A 57 -2.23 -7.09 -1.36
C SER A 57 -1.78 -8.41 -1.98
N ILE A 58 -1.37 -8.35 -3.25
CA ILE A 58 -0.78 -9.47 -3.97
C ILE A 58 0.51 -9.00 -4.67
N PRO A 59 1.55 -9.86 -4.69
CA PRO A 59 2.74 -9.59 -5.47
C PRO A 59 2.42 -9.76 -6.96
N VAL A 60 2.91 -8.81 -7.75
CA VAL A 60 2.85 -8.85 -9.20
C VAL A 60 4.23 -8.53 -9.77
N SER A 61 4.51 -9.04 -10.96
CA SER A 61 5.75 -8.76 -11.69
C SER A 61 5.44 -8.18 -13.05
N ASN A 62 6.20 -7.17 -13.47
CA ASN A 62 6.26 -6.75 -14.87
C ASN A 62 7.68 -6.95 -15.42
N ARG A 63 7.94 -6.40 -16.62
CA ARG A 63 9.24 -6.56 -17.27
C ARG A 63 10.43 -5.93 -16.53
N SER A 64 10.17 -5.05 -15.57
CA SER A 64 11.19 -4.21 -14.93
C SER A 64 11.29 -4.43 -13.43
N VAL A 65 10.19 -4.77 -12.74
CA VAL A 65 10.14 -4.77 -11.28
C VAL A 65 9.05 -5.71 -10.76
N ASP A 66 9.31 -6.28 -9.59
CA ASP A 66 8.33 -6.96 -8.75
C ASP A 66 7.80 -5.95 -7.72
N TYR A 67 6.48 -5.86 -7.58
CA TYR A 67 5.82 -4.92 -6.70
C TYR A 67 4.49 -5.47 -6.17
N GLU A 68 3.91 -4.79 -5.18
CA GLU A 68 2.61 -5.16 -4.60
C GLU A 68 1.48 -4.32 -5.21
N GLU A 69 0.38 -4.98 -5.58
CA GLU A 69 -0.89 -4.30 -5.84
C GLU A 69 -1.77 -4.36 -4.59
N TYR A 70 -2.25 -3.20 -4.13
CA TYR A 70 -3.08 -3.06 -2.94
C TYR A 70 -4.53 -2.77 -3.32
N TYR A 71 -5.44 -3.60 -2.81
CA TYR A 71 -6.88 -3.54 -3.07
C TYR A 71 -7.61 -3.22 -1.78
N ARG A 72 -8.43 -2.16 -1.78
CA ARG A 72 -9.26 -1.81 -0.65
C ARG A 72 -10.27 -2.92 -0.36
N ILE A 73 -10.40 -3.29 0.91
CA ILE A 73 -11.52 -4.07 1.41
C ILE A 73 -12.29 -3.24 2.44
N SER A 74 -13.58 -3.51 2.61
CA SER A 74 -14.35 -2.79 3.62
C SER A 74 -13.91 -3.20 5.04
N GLU A 75 -14.04 -2.29 6.01
CA GLU A 75 -13.84 -2.60 7.42
C GLU A 75 -14.66 -3.83 7.85
N LYS A 76 -15.89 -3.94 7.36
CA LYS A 76 -16.76 -5.11 7.60
C LYS A 76 -16.15 -6.41 7.06
N GLU A 77 -15.66 -6.41 5.82
CA GLU A 77 -15.02 -7.56 5.17
C GLU A 77 -13.76 -8.00 5.92
N TYR A 78 -12.98 -7.05 6.45
CA TYR A 78 -11.87 -7.36 7.35
C TYR A 78 -12.34 -8.00 8.66
N TYR A 79 -13.24 -7.35 9.41
CA TYR A 79 -13.63 -7.83 10.73
C TYR A 79 -14.42 -9.15 10.71
N ASP A 80 -15.19 -9.42 9.65
CA ASP A 80 -15.90 -10.69 9.48
C ASP A 80 -14.94 -11.88 9.23
N HIS A 81 -13.72 -11.62 8.73
CA HIS A 81 -12.79 -12.65 8.25
C HIS A 81 -11.40 -12.61 8.90
N LYS A 82 -11.14 -11.70 9.84
CA LYS A 82 -9.83 -11.57 10.51
C LYS A 82 -9.35 -12.84 11.24
N ASP A 83 -10.30 -13.69 11.68
CA ASP A 83 -10.02 -14.93 12.42
C ASP A 83 -10.05 -16.18 11.50
N ASP A 84 -10.59 -16.05 10.27
CA ASP A 84 -10.60 -17.10 9.25
C ASP A 84 -10.23 -16.50 7.88
N LEU A 85 -8.94 -16.61 7.58
CA LEU A 85 -8.30 -15.98 6.43
C LEU A 85 -8.62 -16.67 5.10
N SER A 86 -9.36 -17.79 5.10
CA SER A 86 -9.78 -18.48 3.87
C SER A 86 -10.65 -17.59 2.97
N GLN A 87 -11.46 -16.71 3.56
CA GLN A 87 -12.26 -15.75 2.81
C GLN A 87 -11.41 -14.62 2.23
N LEU A 88 -10.37 -14.16 2.95
CA LEU A 88 -9.44 -13.16 2.43
C LEU A 88 -8.51 -13.73 1.35
N GLU A 89 -8.21 -15.04 1.40
CA GLU A 89 -7.58 -15.75 0.29
C GLU A 89 -8.47 -15.71 -0.97
N TYR A 90 -9.79 -15.91 -0.84
CA TYR A 90 -10.71 -15.80 -1.98
C TYR A 90 -10.69 -14.39 -2.59
N VAL A 91 -10.68 -13.35 -1.75
CA VAL A 91 -10.54 -11.95 -2.21
C VAL A 91 -9.21 -11.77 -2.97
N ALA A 92 -8.11 -12.30 -2.44
CA ALA A 92 -6.82 -12.26 -3.15
C ALA A 92 -6.90 -12.94 -4.52
N GLU A 93 -7.61 -14.08 -4.64
CA GLU A 93 -7.84 -14.75 -5.92
C GLU A 93 -8.67 -13.93 -6.91
N GLU A 94 -9.67 -13.17 -6.43
CA GLU A 94 -10.40 -12.22 -7.27
C GLU A 94 -9.50 -11.08 -7.76
N CYS A 95 -8.60 -10.59 -6.90
CA CYS A 95 -7.58 -9.60 -7.25
C CYS A 95 -6.62 -10.12 -8.33
N ARG A 96 -6.14 -11.37 -8.22
CA ARG A 96 -5.27 -12.00 -9.25
C ARG A 96 -5.98 -12.10 -10.61
N LYS A 97 -7.29 -12.32 -10.59
CA LYS A 97 -8.15 -12.34 -11.78
C LYS A 97 -8.56 -10.95 -12.27
N LYS A 98 -8.09 -9.88 -11.62
CA LYS A 98 -8.38 -8.46 -11.93
C LYS A 98 -9.87 -8.12 -11.83
N LEU A 99 -10.64 -8.88 -11.05
CA LEU A 99 -12.08 -8.66 -10.86
C LEU A 99 -12.36 -7.47 -9.92
N ARG A 100 -11.37 -7.08 -9.12
CA ARG A 100 -11.47 -5.99 -8.12
C ARG A 100 -10.67 -4.75 -8.50
N ASP A 101 -10.38 -4.52 -9.77
CA ASP A 101 -9.57 -3.37 -10.23
C ASP A 101 -10.15 -2.00 -9.82
N ASN A 102 -11.46 -1.92 -9.59
CA ASN A 102 -12.10 -0.72 -9.06
C ASN A 102 -11.61 -0.39 -7.64
N ASP A 103 -11.26 -1.41 -6.85
CA ASP A 103 -10.80 -1.30 -5.48
C ASP A 103 -9.29 -1.03 -5.36
N LEU A 104 -8.54 -1.01 -6.46
CA LEU A 104 -7.11 -0.69 -6.46
C LEU A 104 -6.86 0.69 -5.84
N ILE A 105 -6.07 0.71 -4.76
CA ILE A 105 -5.63 1.92 -4.05
C ILE A 105 -4.65 2.71 -4.92
N ILE A 106 -3.70 2.00 -5.55
CA ILE A 106 -2.75 2.57 -6.50
C ILE A 106 -3.15 2.10 -7.90
N LYS A 107 -3.49 3.04 -8.79
CA LYS A 107 -3.81 2.68 -10.17
C LYS A 107 -2.53 2.26 -10.92
N PRO A 108 -2.54 1.11 -11.60
CA PRO A 108 -1.37 0.61 -12.29
C PRO A 108 -1.05 1.46 -13.51
N GLY A 109 0.24 1.50 -13.87
CA GLY A 109 0.70 2.11 -15.10
C GLY A 109 0.39 1.26 -16.34
N ALA A 110 0.87 1.72 -17.51
CA ALA A 110 0.66 1.02 -18.78
C ALA A 110 1.28 -0.39 -18.81
N ASP A 111 2.42 -0.59 -18.14
CA ASP A 111 3.09 -1.89 -18.00
C ASP A 111 2.70 -2.54 -16.66
N ARG A 112 1.41 -2.82 -16.50
CA ARG A 112 0.87 -3.44 -15.28
C ARG A 112 1.44 -4.84 -15.12
N GLY A 113 1.79 -5.17 -13.89
CA GLY A 113 2.25 -6.48 -13.48
C GLY A 113 1.20 -7.59 -13.67
N ILE A 114 1.73 -8.81 -13.68
CA ILE A 114 0.99 -10.06 -13.69
C ILE A 114 1.22 -10.71 -12.32
N PRO A 115 0.17 -11.24 -11.66
CA PRO A 115 0.34 -11.97 -10.40
C PRO A 115 1.38 -13.08 -10.50
N ILE A 116 2.19 -13.20 -9.45
CA ILE A 116 3.24 -14.24 -9.31
C ILE A 116 2.65 -15.52 -8.72
#